data_AF-A0A5C7GL84-F1
#
_entry.id   AF-A0A5C7GL84-F1
#
_cell.length_a   1.000
_cell.length_b   1.000
_cell.length_c   1.000
_cell.angle_alpha   90.00
_cell.angle_beta   90.00
_cell.angle_gamma   90.00
#
_symmetry.space_group_name_H-M   'P 1'
#
loop_
_entity.id
_entity.type
_entity.pdbx_description
1 polymer ?
#
loop_
_entity_poly.entity_id
_entity_poly.type
_entity_poly.pdbx_seq_one_letter_code
_entity_poly.pdbx_strand_id
1 'polypeptide(L)'
;MKLLLAFFLIVLSTLVISNQKTNYNTDPLQESIQRGSEIYTDFCITCHMPNGEGVTDVYPPLAKSDYLMNNREGSIKGLKYGQEGEIIVNGKTYNSYMAPLGLSDDEVADVMNFITNSWGNKNDKMITEEEVSNIKN
;
A
#
# COMPACT_ATOMS: atom_id res chain seq x y z
N MET A 1 -62.41 -31.44 0.23
CA MET A 1 -61.74 -30.46 1.10
C MET A 1 -60.45 -31.08 1.63
N LYS A 2 -59.42 -31.16 0.78
CA LYS A 2 -58.19 -31.95 1.02
C LYS A 2 -57.03 -31.31 0.25
N LEU A 3 -56.75 -30.03 0.50
CA LEU A 3 -55.70 -29.28 -0.19
C LEU A 3 -55.24 -28.09 0.66
N LEU A 4 -54.72 -28.36 1.86
CA LEU A 4 -54.17 -27.32 2.75
C LEU A 4 -52.84 -27.70 3.41
N LEU A 5 -52.11 -28.70 2.91
CA LEU A 5 -50.99 -29.30 3.67
C LEU A 5 -49.68 -29.56 2.91
N ALA A 6 -49.45 -28.96 1.74
CA ALA A 6 -48.29 -29.37 0.92
C ALA A 6 -47.36 -28.26 0.39
N PHE A 7 -47.55 -26.98 0.74
CA PHE A 7 -46.77 -25.91 0.08
C PHE A 7 -45.98 -24.95 0.98
N PHE A 8 -46.00 -25.11 2.31
CA PHE A 8 -45.23 -24.24 3.21
C PHE A 8 -44.17 -24.97 4.06
N LEU A 9 -43.85 -26.21 3.72
CA LEU A 9 -42.72 -26.98 4.31
C LEU A 9 -41.50 -27.06 3.37
N ILE A 10 -41.55 -26.43 2.19
CA ILE A 10 -40.44 -26.40 1.22
C ILE A 10 -39.78 -25.01 1.22
N VAL A 11 -39.65 -24.41 2.41
CA VAL A 11 -38.84 -23.19 2.62
C VAL A 11 -37.67 -23.47 3.56
N LEU A 12 -37.48 -24.74 3.97
CA LEU A 12 -36.49 -25.13 4.99
C LEU A 12 -35.34 -26.00 4.50
N SER A 13 -35.21 -26.22 3.19
CA SER A 13 -34.13 -27.03 2.64
C SER A 13 -33.56 -26.37 1.39
N THR A 14 -32.23 -26.26 1.39
CA THR A 14 -31.35 -25.81 0.30
C THR A 14 -31.28 -24.30 0.06
N LEU A 15 -30.40 -23.63 0.79
CA LEU A 15 -29.23 -23.05 0.15
C LEU A 15 -28.06 -22.99 1.15
N VAL A 16 -27.32 -24.10 1.14
CA VAL A 16 -25.88 -24.23 1.36
C VAL A 16 -25.21 -22.96 1.88
N ILE A 17 -24.91 -22.96 3.18
CA ILE A 17 -23.83 -22.16 3.75
C ILE A 17 -22.57 -22.58 2.99
N SER A 18 -22.17 -21.77 2.01
CA SER A 18 -20.89 -21.90 1.34
C SER A 18 -19.82 -21.59 2.37
N ASN A 19 -19.41 -22.61 3.12
CA ASN A 19 -18.20 -22.63 3.92
C ASN A 19 -17.03 -22.63 2.93
N GLN A 20 -16.78 -21.47 2.31
CA GLN A 20 -15.53 -21.22 1.61
C GLN A 20 -14.43 -21.09 2.68
N LYS A 21 -13.97 -22.23 3.19
CA LYS A 21 -12.56 -22.36 3.56
C LYS A 21 -11.77 -22.34 2.25
N THR A 22 -11.63 -21.16 1.68
CA THR A 22 -10.60 -20.90 0.68
C THR A 22 -9.26 -21.13 1.38
N ASN A 23 -8.52 -22.13 0.91
CA ASN A 23 -7.08 -22.15 1.12
C ASN A 23 -6.53 -20.95 0.35
N TYR A 24 -6.59 -19.75 0.95
CA TYR A 24 -5.88 -18.59 0.44
C TYR A 24 -4.39 -18.82 0.72
N ASN A 25 -3.67 -19.34 -0.28
CA ASN A 25 -2.26 -18.98 -0.43
C ASN A 25 -2.27 -17.51 -0.88
N THR A 26 -2.47 -16.59 0.05
CA THR A 26 -2.35 -15.16 -0.21
C THR A 26 -0.87 -14.88 -0.47
N ASP A 27 -0.59 -14.21 -1.60
CA ASP A 27 0.75 -13.73 -1.92
C ASP A 27 1.18 -12.73 -0.82
N PRO A 28 2.28 -12.98 -0.09
CA PRO A 28 2.76 -12.10 0.98
C PRO A 28 2.91 -10.64 0.53
N LEU A 29 3.29 -10.41 -0.73
CA LEU A 29 3.39 -9.07 -1.27
C LEU A 29 2.01 -8.40 -1.36
N GLN A 30 0.95 -9.13 -1.75
CA GLN A 30 -0.40 -8.58 -1.81
C GLN A 30 -0.95 -8.22 -0.43
N GLU A 31 -0.67 -9.04 0.59
CA GLU A 31 -1.05 -8.72 1.98
C GLU A 31 -0.33 -7.47 2.49
N SER A 32 0.96 -7.34 2.17
CA SER A 32 1.76 -6.16 2.51
C SER A 32 1.27 -4.90 1.80
N ILE A 33 0.93 -5.00 0.51
CA ILE A 33 0.29 -3.92 -0.26
C ILE A 33 -1.05 -3.49 0.37
N GLN A 34 -1.86 -4.45 0.81
CA GLN A 34 -3.15 -4.16 1.45
C GLN A 34 -2.96 -3.35 2.74
N ARG A 35 -2.08 -3.80 3.65
CA ARG A 35 -1.76 -3.05 4.88
C ARG A 35 -1.14 -1.69 4.57
N GLY A 36 -0.25 -1.64 3.58
CA GLY A 36 0.39 -0.41 3.12
C GLY A 36 -0.57 0.64 2.58
N SER A 37 -1.71 0.22 2.01
CA SER A 37 -2.75 1.14 1.54
C SER A 37 -3.45 1.90 2.66
N GLU A 38 -3.62 1.25 3.83
CA GLU A 38 -4.20 1.84 5.03
C GLU A 38 -3.23 2.88 5.62
N ILE A 39 -1.95 2.50 5.74
CA ILE A 39 -0.88 3.41 6.18
C ILE A 39 -0.75 4.62 5.25
N TYR A 40 -0.84 4.41 3.92
CA TYR A 40 -0.82 5.52 2.97
C TYR A 40 -1.94 6.52 3.22
N THR A 41 -3.14 6.01 3.49
CA THR A 41 -4.34 6.82 3.75
C THR A 41 -4.19 7.63 5.04
N ASP A 42 -3.58 7.07 6.07
CA ASP A 42 -3.45 7.72 7.36
C ASP A 42 -2.30 8.74 7.40
N PHE A 43 -1.17 8.44 6.75
CA PHE A 43 0.07 9.20 6.94
C PHE A 43 0.57 9.94 5.70
N CYS A 44 0.26 9.46 4.49
CA CYS A 44 0.91 9.94 3.26
C CYS A 44 -0.01 10.80 2.39
N ILE A 45 -1.30 10.49 2.39
CA ILE A 45 -2.28 11.04 1.44
C ILE A 45 -2.41 12.57 1.50
N THR A 46 -2.20 13.17 2.68
CA THR A 46 -2.33 14.62 2.86
C THR A 46 -1.32 15.41 2.03
N CYS A 47 -0.13 14.84 1.78
CA CYS A 47 0.93 15.49 1.01
C CYS A 47 1.04 14.92 -0.41
N HIS A 48 0.98 13.59 -0.54
CA HIS A 48 1.17 12.90 -1.82
C HIS A 48 -0.11 12.69 -2.62
N MET A 49 -1.27 13.11 -2.10
CA MET A 49 -2.59 13.08 -2.74
C MET A 49 -3.14 11.64 -2.95
N PRO A 50 -4.45 11.46 -3.22
CA PRO A 50 -5.05 10.13 -3.30
C PRO A 50 -4.46 9.18 -4.36
N ASN A 51 -3.94 9.72 -5.47
CA ASN A 51 -3.36 8.93 -6.56
C ASN A 51 -1.82 9.06 -6.63
N GLY A 52 -1.17 9.47 -5.54
CA GLY A 52 0.28 9.66 -5.51
C GLY A 52 0.77 10.77 -6.46
N GLU A 53 -0.10 11.66 -6.93
CA GLU A 53 0.24 12.71 -7.90
C GLU A 53 1.02 13.88 -7.26
N GLY A 54 0.99 13.99 -5.93
CA GLY A 54 1.62 15.07 -5.19
C GLY A 54 1.09 16.45 -5.58
N VAL A 55 1.90 17.48 -5.31
CA VAL A 55 1.63 18.86 -5.68
C VAL A 55 2.86 19.39 -6.38
N THR A 56 2.72 19.79 -7.64
CA THR A 56 3.84 20.33 -8.43
C THR A 56 4.61 21.39 -7.66
N ASP A 57 5.93 21.28 -7.66
CA ASP A 57 6.90 22.17 -6.99
C ASP A 57 6.85 22.17 -5.45
N VAL A 58 5.95 21.40 -4.81
CA VAL A 58 5.81 21.33 -3.35
C VAL A 58 6.01 19.91 -2.83
N TYR A 59 5.20 18.96 -3.29
CA TYR A 59 5.28 17.55 -2.90
C TYR A 59 5.53 16.67 -4.12
N PRO A 60 6.62 15.90 -4.16
CA PRO A 60 6.94 15.09 -5.32
C PRO A 60 5.87 14.01 -5.57
N PRO A 61 5.60 13.68 -6.85
CA PRO A 61 4.73 12.56 -7.17
C PRO A 61 5.40 11.23 -6.76
N LEU A 62 4.61 10.33 -6.19
CA LEU A 62 4.95 8.92 -6.01
C LEU A 62 4.51 8.10 -7.22
N ALA A 63 3.46 8.54 -7.93
CA ALA A 63 3.00 7.91 -9.15
C ALA A 63 4.03 8.01 -10.28
N LYS A 64 4.37 6.87 -10.87
CA LYS A 64 5.39 6.76 -11.95
C LYS A 64 6.69 7.47 -11.59
N SER A 65 7.11 7.39 -10.33
CA SER A 65 8.24 8.14 -9.80
C SER A 65 9.55 7.43 -10.12
N ASP A 66 10.39 8.05 -10.96
CA ASP A 66 11.73 7.55 -11.26
C ASP A 66 12.62 7.47 -10.01
N TYR A 67 12.54 8.48 -9.13
CA TYR A 67 13.27 8.55 -7.89
C TYR A 67 12.92 7.39 -6.97
N LEU A 68 11.62 7.16 -6.73
CA LEU A 68 11.14 6.07 -5.89
C LEU A 68 11.63 4.70 -6.38
N MET A 69 11.56 4.47 -7.69
CA MET A 69 11.86 3.17 -8.29
C MET A 69 13.36 2.91 -8.44
N ASN A 70 14.16 3.94 -8.73
CA ASN A 70 15.60 3.81 -8.99
C ASN A 70 16.45 4.01 -7.74
N ASN A 71 15.92 4.62 -6.67
CA ASN A 71 16.62 4.88 -5.42
C ASN A 71 15.98 4.14 -4.25
N ARG A 72 15.93 2.80 -4.31
CA ARG A 72 15.24 1.97 -3.30
C ARG A 72 15.71 2.24 -1.87
N GLU A 73 17.01 2.17 -1.63
CA GLU A 73 17.59 2.38 -0.29
C GLU A 73 17.32 3.81 0.21
N GLY A 74 17.57 4.81 -0.63
CA GLY A 74 17.31 6.21 -0.29
C GLY A 74 15.81 6.51 -0.10
N SER A 75 14.92 5.84 -0.81
CA SER A 75 13.47 6.01 -0.64
C SER A 75 12.97 5.40 0.66
N ILE A 76 13.45 4.19 1.01
CA ILE A 76 13.15 3.59 2.32
C ILE A 76 13.69 4.49 3.44
N LYS A 77 14.94 4.96 3.29
CA LYS A 77 15.57 5.88 4.25
C LYS A 77 14.79 7.17 4.43
N GLY A 78 14.40 7.81 3.32
CA GLY A 78 13.66 9.06 3.32
C GLY A 78 12.28 8.94 3.97
N LEU A 79 11.60 7.80 3.80
CA LEU A 79 10.34 7.54 4.48
C LEU A 79 10.55 7.30 5.99
N LYS A 80 11.54 6.47 6.35
CA LYS A 80 11.80 6.06 7.74
C LYS A 80 12.31 7.19 8.61
N TYR A 81 13.25 7.98 8.11
CA TYR A 81 13.97 9.01 8.88
C TYR A 81 13.63 10.45 8.48
N GLY A 82 12.76 10.62 7.48
CA GLY A 82 12.50 11.89 6.86
C GLY A 82 13.45 12.16 5.70
N GLN A 83 13.08 13.14 4.88
CA GLN A 83 13.81 13.54 3.68
C GLN A 83 13.97 15.05 3.67
N GLU A 84 15.18 15.51 3.39
CA GLU A 84 15.49 16.92 3.18
C GLU A 84 16.51 17.09 2.06
N GLY A 85 16.64 18.33 1.60
CA GLY A 85 17.53 18.69 0.51
C GLY A 85 16.94 18.47 -0.87
N GLU A 86 17.74 18.84 -1.87
CA GLU A 86 17.30 18.84 -3.26
C GLU A 86 17.24 17.41 -3.83
N ILE A 87 16.12 17.07 -4.44
CA ILE A 87 15.91 15.85 -5.22
C ILE A 87 15.31 16.18 -6.58
N ILE A 88 15.51 15.28 -7.54
CA ILE A 88 14.87 15.35 -8.85
C ILE A 88 13.93 14.17 -8.97
N VAL A 89 12.65 14.45 -9.23
CA VAL A 89 11.62 13.45 -9.46
C VAL A 89 10.95 13.75 -10.79
N ASN A 90 11.01 12.80 -11.72
CA ASN A 90 10.47 12.91 -13.07
C ASN A 90 10.93 14.18 -13.80
N GLY A 91 12.21 14.53 -13.64
CA GLY A 91 12.84 15.71 -14.24
C GLY A 91 12.49 17.05 -13.59
N LYS A 92 11.73 17.07 -12.49
CA LYS A 92 11.43 18.28 -11.71
C LYS A 92 12.19 18.30 -10.39
N THR A 93 12.70 19.46 -10.02
CA THR A 93 13.40 19.68 -8.76
C THR A 93 12.43 19.92 -7.62
N TYR A 94 12.67 19.25 -6.49
CA TYR A 94 11.97 19.44 -5.22
C TYR A 94 13.01 19.67 -4.12
N ASN A 95 12.72 20.56 -3.18
CA ASN A 95 13.60 20.85 -2.05
C ASN A 95 12.76 21.17 -0.80
N SER A 96 11.81 20.27 -0.53
CA SER A 96 10.91 20.34 0.62
C SER A 96 11.41 19.43 1.74
N TYR A 97 10.96 19.70 2.96
CA TYR A 97 11.19 18.82 4.11
C TYR A 97 10.02 17.85 4.29
N MET A 98 10.32 16.56 4.36
CA MET A 98 9.40 15.50 4.79
C MET A 98 9.84 15.01 6.17
N ALA A 99 9.01 15.24 7.19
CA ALA A 99 9.30 14.78 8.53
C ALA A 99 9.25 13.25 8.64
N PRO A 100 10.04 12.62 9.53
CA PRO A 100 9.85 11.21 9.87
C PRO A 100 8.46 11.00 10.46
N LEU A 101 7.78 9.94 10.02
CA LEU A 101 6.41 9.62 10.42
C LEU A 101 6.32 8.76 11.69
N GLY A 102 7.46 8.23 12.15
CA GLY A 102 7.51 7.39 13.36
C GLY A 102 6.96 5.97 13.16
N LEU A 103 6.87 5.51 11.91
CA LEU A 103 6.43 4.17 11.55
C LEU A 103 7.45 3.11 11.97
N SER A 104 6.97 1.92 12.32
CA SER A 104 7.83 0.74 12.54
C SER A 104 8.36 0.16 11.24
N ASP A 105 9.34 -0.74 11.32
CA ASP A 105 10.04 -1.28 10.15
C ASP A 105 9.10 -2.08 9.21
N ASP A 106 8.12 -2.78 9.77
CA ASP A 106 7.08 -3.50 9.04
C ASP A 106 6.07 -2.55 8.39
N GLU A 107 5.66 -1.49 9.09
CA GLU A 107 4.78 -0.44 8.53
C GLU A 107 5.44 0.27 7.35
N VAL A 108 6.74 0.61 7.48
CA VAL A 108 7.53 1.17 6.39
C VAL A 108 7.61 0.20 5.21
N ALA A 109 7.87 -1.09 5.46
CA ALA A 109 7.92 -2.10 4.40
C ALA A 109 6.57 -2.19 3.65
N ASP A 110 5.47 -2.21 4.40
CA ASP A 110 4.12 -2.31 3.87
C ASP A 110 3.75 -1.11 2.98
N VAL A 111 3.92 0.12 3.48
CA VAL A 111 3.60 1.32 2.69
C VAL A 111 4.52 1.45 1.48
N MET A 112 5.80 1.07 1.60
CA MET A 112 6.72 1.06 0.48
C MET A 112 6.30 0.06 -0.61
N ASN A 113 5.84 -1.14 -0.22
CA ASN A 113 5.31 -2.13 -1.15
C ASN A 113 4.05 -1.63 -1.86
N PHE A 114 3.16 -0.93 -1.13
CA PHE A 114 1.98 -0.30 -1.72
C PHE A 114 2.35 0.77 -2.77
N ILE A 115 3.18 1.75 -2.42
CA ILE A 115 3.52 2.86 -3.33
C ILE A 115 4.35 2.40 -4.53
N THR A 116 5.23 1.41 -4.37
CA THR A 116 6.06 0.86 -5.47
C THR A 116 5.31 -0.09 -6.39
N ASN A 117 4.06 -0.43 -6.07
CA ASN A 117 3.15 -1.22 -6.92
C ASN A 117 1.86 -0.47 -7.28
N SER A 118 1.80 0.83 -7.03
CA SER A 118 0.66 1.69 -7.32
C SER A 118 0.93 2.65 -8.48
N TRP A 119 -0.15 3.12 -9.11
CA TRP A 119 -0.13 4.25 -10.05
C TRP A 119 0.87 4.12 -11.22
N GLY A 120 1.08 2.90 -11.71
CA GLY A 120 1.99 2.60 -12.81
C GLY A 120 3.43 2.30 -12.39
N ASN A 121 3.72 2.30 -11.09
CA ASN A 121 4.91 1.66 -10.54
C ASN A 121 4.71 0.14 -10.51
N LYS A 122 5.80 -0.60 -10.65
CA LYS A 122 5.80 -2.06 -10.54
C LYS A 122 7.11 -2.52 -9.92
N ASN A 123 7.02 -3.12 -8.74
CA ASN A 123 8.16 -3.65 -8.01
C ASN A 123 7.92 -5.12 -7.67
N ASP A 124 8.55 -6.00 -8.45
CA ASP A 124 8.43 -7.45 -8.27
C ASP A 124 9.27 -7.95 -7.07
N LYS A 125 10.16 -7.12 -6.50
CA LYS A 125 10.96 -7.45 -5.32
C LYS A 125 10.33 -6.83 -4.07
N MET A 126 9.60 -7.65 -3.32
CA MET A 126 9.04 -7.28 -2.02
C MET A 126 10.09 -6.61 -1.12
N ILE A 127 9.73 -5.49 -0.53
CA ILE A 127 10.47 -4.83 0.55
C ILE A 127 10.09 -5.53 1.84
N THR A 128 11.07 -6.02 2.58
CA THR A 128 10.85 -6.76 3.83
C THR A 128 11.17 -5.90 5.05
N GLU A 129 10.56 -6.21 6.18
CA GLU A 129 10.93 -5.62 7.48
C GLU A 129 12.43 -5.76 7.75
N GLU A 130 13.02 -6.91 7.43
CA GLU A 130 14.46 -7.14 7.56
C GLU A 130 15.28 -6.15 6.71
N GLU A 131 14.87 -5.89 5.47
CA GLU A 131 15.53 -4.89 4.62
C GLU A 131 15.44 -3.50 5.25
N VAL A 132 14.26 -3.12 5.73
CA VAL A 132 14.03 -1.81 6.37
C VAL A 132 14.84 -1.66 7.67
N SER A 133 14.93 -2.70 8.48
CA SER A 133 15.68 -2.67 9.75
C SER A 133 17.19 -2.50 9.54
N ASN A 134 17.70 -2.94 8.39
CA ASN A 134 19.10 -2.79 8.01
C ASN A 134 19.45 -1.38 7.47
N ILE A 135 18.46 -0.54 7.16
CA ILE A 135 18.68 0.84 6.72
C ILE A 135 19.15 1.70 7.90
N LYS A 136 20.26 2.42 7.70
CA LYS A 136 20.85 3.32 8.69
C LYS A 136 20.61 4.78 8.35
N ASN A 137 20.39 5.58 9.39
CA ASN A 137 20.35 7.04 9.27
C ASN A 137 21.72 7.62 8.87
#